data_AF-A0A062V643-F1
#
_entry.id   AF-A0A062V643-F1
#
_cell.length_a   1.000
_cell.length_b   1.000
_cell.length_c   1.000
_cell.angle_alpha   90.00
_cell.angle_beta   90.00
_cell.angle_gamma   90.00
#
_symmetry.space_group_name_H-M   'P 1'
#
loop_
_entity.id
_entity.type
_entity.pdbx_description
1 polymer ?
#
loop_
_entity_poly.entity_id
_entity_poly.type
_entity_poly.pdbx_seq_one_letter_code
_entity_poly.pdbx_strand_id
1 'polypeptide(L)'
;MKKSDINNRKSMGLKKPGAIIPAPVALIDMPKGYESFLKNLKERIISERLKTLLSANAAMIMLYWEIGKSILSRQQSEGWGAKIIDRLSHDLKAAFPDMSGFSPRNLKYMRKFAQAWPDREIVQRTVAQIPWRSNLTLLDKLDDPELRLWYAHKTLELGLGKDMLVFQIETKLHLREGSAVNNFKVALPTAESDMTAQVFKDPYIFDFLGTADPRREAELEQKLIDHIQKFLLELGLGFAFVGRQVHLEVGGSDFYIDLLFYHLKLRCYVVVELKAGEFDPGYISKLNMYLNIVDDLLRHPNDKKTIGLLLVKSKNKMMVEYSLAGYINPIGVANWERQITQSLPKELNGILPSIEEIEAELRGENDE
;
A
#
# COMPACT_ATOMS: atom_id res chain seq x y z
N MET A 1 -27.83 -4.93 -24.11
CA MET A 1 -27.48 -6.00 -23.15
C MET A 1 -28.77 -6.67 -22.70
N LYS A 2 -28.93 -7.97 -22.95
CA LYS A 2 -30.15 -8.71 -22.60
C LYS A 2 -30.29 -8.75 -21.07
N LYS A 3 -31.49 -8.45 -20.55
CA LYS A 3 -31.89 -8.60 -19.13
C LYS A 3 -31.76 -10.04 -18.58
N SER A 4 -31.22 -11.00 -19.34
CA SER A 4 -31.15 -12.43 -18.99
C SER A 4 -29.98 -12.80 -18.07
N ASP A 5 -28.86 -12.07 -18.09
CA ASP A 5 -27.62 -12.57 -17.47
C ASP A 5 -27.49 -12.25 -15.98
N ILE A 6 -28.25 -11.28 -15.45
CA ILE A 6 -28.24 -10.97 -14.02
C ILE A 6 -28.85 -12.12 -13.20
N ASN A 7 -29.79 -12.88 -13.78
CA ASN A 7 -30.50 -13.95 -13.06
C ASN A 7 -29.63 -15.18 -12.76
N ASN A 8 -28.57 -15.43 -13.55
CA ASN A 8 -27.72 -16.62 -13.40
C ASN A 8 -26.46 -16.41 -12.56
N ARG A 9 -26.19 -15.20 -12.05
CA ARG A 9 -25.04 -14.95 -11.17
C ARG A 9 -25.28 -15.59 -9.79
N LYS A 10 -24.27 -16.30 -9.24
CA LYS A 10 -24.32 -16.84 -7.86
C LYS A 10 -24.27 -15.67 -6.87
N SER A 11 -24.97 -15.77 -5.76
CA SER A 11 -25.00 -14.77 -4.69
C SER A 11 -24.75 -15.42 -3.34
N MET A 12 -24.13 -14.68 -2.40
CA MET A 12 -23.91 -15.16 -1.02
C MET A 12 -25.20 -15.19 -0.19
N GLY A 13 -26.25 -14.47 -0.61
CA GLY A 13 -27.56 -14.49 0.05
C GLY A 13 -28.72 -14.33 -0.94
N LEU A 14 -29.81 -13.73 -0.46
CA LEU A 14 -31.02 -13.50 -1.24
C LEU A 14 -30.73 -12.64 -2.49
N LYS A 15 -31.49 -12.88 -3.55
CA LYS A 15 -31.43 -12.07 -4.77
C LYS A 15 -32.55 -11.04 -4.74
N LYS A 16 -32.19 -9.76 -4.79
CA LYS A 16 -33.16 -8.67 -4.94
C LYS A 16 -32.91 -7.95 -6.27
N PRO A 17 -33.95 -7.55 -7.01
CA PRO A 17 -33.77 -6.77 -8.22
C PRO A 17 -32.97 -5.49 -7.94
N GLY A 18 -31.81 -5.36 -8.59
CA GLY A 18 -30.93 -4.19 -8.45
C GLY A 18 -29.94 -4.21 -7.27
N ALA A 19 -29.92 -5.27 -6.45
CA ALA A 19 -28.93 -5.45 -5.38
C ALA A 19 -28.47 -6.91 -5.26
N ILE A 20 -27.16 -7.16 -5.35
CA ILE A 20 -26.57 -8.50 -5.22
C ILE A 20 -25.23 -8.45 -4.51
N ILE A 21 -24.95 -9.48 -3.71
CA ILE A 21 -23.62 -9.78 -3.19
C ILE A 21 -23.09 -10.95 -4.01
N PRO A 22 -22.30 -10.71 -5.07
CA PRO A 22 -21.88 -11.76 -5.99
C PRO A 22 -20.98 -12.77 -5.30
N ALA A 23 -21.24 -14.05 -5.57
CA ALA A 23 -20.37 -15.14 -5.16
C ALA A 23 -19.58 -15.65 -6.37
N PRO A 24 -18.27 -15.94 -6.23
CA PRO A 24 -17.49 -16.50 -7.32
C PRO A 24 -18.06 -17.87 -7.71
N VAL A 25 -18.02 -18.16 -9.02
CA VAL A 25 -18.31 -19.52 -9.51
C VAL A 25 -17.18 -20.44 -9.07
N ALA A 26 -17.50 -21.70 -8.73
CA ALA A 26 -16.50 -22.62 -8.20
C ALA A 26 -15.46 -22.94 -9.28
N LEU A 27 -14.19 -23.08 -8.89
CA LEU A 27 -13.10 -23.38 -9.83
C LEU A 27 -13.34 -24.66 -10.63
N ILE A 28 -14.01 -25.66 -10.03
CA ILE A 28 -14.37 -26.91 -10.71
C ILE A 28 -15.36 -26.74 -11.86
N ASP A 29 -16.16 -25.67 -11.82
CA ASP A 29 -17.14 -25.33 -12.86
C ASP A 29 -16.47 -24.55 -14.02
N MET A 30 -15.19 -24.19 -13.89
CA MET A 30 -14.47 -23.43 -14.91
C MET A 30 -14.03 -24.32 -16.09
N PRO A 31 -13.99 -23.78 -17.32
CA PRO A 31 -13.55 -24.53 -18.48
C PRO A 31 -12.07 -24.93 -18.35
N LYS A 32 -11.71 -26.07 -18.97
CA LYS A 32 -10.31 -26.49 -19.11
C LYS A 32 -9.48 -25.35 -19.71
N GLY A 33 -8.35 -25.03 -19.06
CA GLY A 33 -7.47 -23.92 -19.46
C GLY A 33 -7.72 -22.59 -18.74
N TYR A 34 -8.74 -22.49 -17.88
CA TYR A 34 -8.94 -21.26 -17.09
C TYR A 34 -7.76 -20.95 -16.17
N GLU A 35 -7.20 -21.94 -15.49
CA GLU A 35 -6.06 -21.72 -14.57
C GLU A 35 -4.81 -21.20 -15.28
N SER A 36 -4.49 -21.76 -16.45
CA SER A 36 -3.36 -21.30 -17.26
C SER A 36 -3.61 -19.89 -17.83
N PHE A 37 -4.83 -19.61 -18.28
CA PHE A 37 -5.25 -18.27 -18.69
C PHE A 37 -5.11 -17.24 -17.55
N LEU A 38 -5.60 -17.58 -16.36
CA LEU A 38 -5.50 -16.74 -15.17
C LEU A 38 -4.04 -16.50 -14.78
N LYS A 39 -3.20 -17.54 -14.82
CA LYS A 39 -1.76 -17.43 -14.57
C LYS A 39 -1.09 -16.47 -15.57
N ASN A 40 -1.33 -16.66 -16.86
CA ASN A 40 -0.79 -15.79 -17.92
C ASN A 40 -1.23 -14.34 -17.75
N LEU A 41 -2.50 -14.11 -17.38
CA LEU A 41 -2.99 -12.75 -17.10
C LEU A 41 -2.30 -12.13 -15.89
N LYS A 42 -2.15 -12.87 -14.79
CA LYS A 42 -1.43 -12.40 -13.60
C LYS A 42 0.02 -12.02 -13.94
N GLU A 43 0.72 -12.88 -14.66
CA GLU A 43 2.10 -12.62 -15.11
C GLU A 43 2.18 -11.38 -16.01
N ARG A 44 1.23 -11.20 -16.93
CA ARG A 44 1.16 -10.03 -17.80
C ARG A 44 0.92 -8.74 -17.01
N ILE A 45 0.00 -8.75 -16.04
CA ILE A 45 -0.27 -7.60 -15.17
C ILE A 45 0.98 -7.22 -14.37
N ILE A 46 1.67 -8.21 -13.79
CA ILE A 46 2.91 -7.98 -13.05
C ILE A 46 3.99 -7.40 -13.96
N SER A 47 4.15 -7.94 -15.18
CA SER A 47 5.13 -7.47 -16.16
C SER A 47 4.88 -6.03 -16.60
N GLU A 48 3.64 -5.65 -16.92
CA GLU A 48 3.33 -4.28 -17.34
C GLU A 48 3.48 -3.26 -16.19
N ARG A 49 3.12 -3.66 -14.95
CA ARG A 49 3.38 -2.84 -13.76
C ARG A 49 4.89 -2.61 -13.56
N LEU A 50 5.69 -3.67 -13.71
CA LEU A 50 7.14 -3.58 -13.62
C LEU A 50 7.72 -2.59 -14.64
N LYS A 51 7.35 -2.74 -15.92
CA LYS A 51 7.83 -1.86 -17.00
C LYS A 51 7.50 -0.40 -16.72
N THR A 52 6.29 -0.13 -16.23
CA THR A 52 5.85 1.22 -15.87
C THR A 52 6.71 1.80 -14.76
N LEU A 53 6.96 1.03 -13.70
CA LEU A 53 7.79 1.46 -12.57
C LEU A 53 9.25 1.69 -12.96
N LEU A 54 9.84 0.82 -13.77
CA LEU A 54 11.21 0.99 -14.25
C LEU A 54 11.35 2.24 -15.14
N SER A 55 10.37 2.47 -16.01
CA SER A 55 10.34 3.67 -16.86
C SER A 55 10.22 4.94 -16.04
N ALA A 56 9.35 4.93 -15.02
CA ALA A 56 9.21 6.04 -14.08
C ALA A 56 10.50 6.25 -13.26
N ASN A 57 11.16 5.18 -12.80
CA ASN A 57 12.43 5.26 -12.08
C ASN A 57 13.48 5.95 -12.95
N ALA A 58 13.64 5.53 -14.20
CA ALA A 58 14.58 6.15 -15.13
C ALA A 58 14.29 7.64 -15.32
N ALA A 59 13.03 8.03 -15.48
CA ALA A 59 12.63 9.44 -15.57
C ALA A 59 12.98 10.23 -14.30
N MET A 60 12.70 9.67 -13.12
CA MET A 60 13.02 10.29 -11.84
C MET A 60 14.53 10.47 -11.63
N ILE A 61 15.34 9.45 -11.92
CA ILE A 61 16.80 9.53 -11.79
C ILE A 61 17.39 10.55 -12.78
N MET A 62 16.87 10.59 -14.01
CA MET A 62 17.26 11.60 -14.98
C MET A 62 16.92 13.02 -14.50
N LEU A 63 15.73 13.23 -13.92
CA LEU A 63 15.36 14.51 -13.31
C LEU A 63 16.33 14.90 -12.19
N TYR A 64 16.65 13.97 -11.30
CA TYR A 64 17.60 14.19 -10.20
C TYR A 64 19.00 14.54 -10.71
N TRP A 65 19.43 13.90 -11.79
CA TRP A 65 20.67 14.23 -12.47
C TRP A 65 20.66 15.65 -13.06
N GLU A 66 19.61 16.04 -13.78
CA GLU A 66 19.47 17.38 -14.37
C GLU A 66 19.41 18.48 -13.30
N ILE A 67 18.73 18.24 -12.18
CA ILE A 67 18.72 19.14 -11.02
C ILE A 67 20.15 19.29 -10.48
N GLY A 68 20.84 18.18 -10.26
CA GLY A 68 22.22 18.16 -9.80
C GLY A 68 23.17 18.93 -10.73
N LYS A 69 23.05 18.72 -12.04
CA LYS A 69 23.83 19.40 -13.08
C LYS A 69 23.55 20.89 -13.10
N SER A 70 22.29 21.29 -12.97
CA SER A 70 21.88 22.70 -12.90
C SER A 70 22.49 23.39 -11.68
N ILE A 71 22.48 22.72 -10.51
CA ILE A 71 23.14 23.22 -9.30
C ILE A 71 24.64 23.39 -9.55
N LEU A 72 25.33 22.36 -10.07
CA LEU A 72 26.78 22.42 -10.34
C LEU A 72 27.15 23.57 -11.28
N SER A 73 26.40 23.75 -12.36
CA SER A 73 26.65 24.81 -13.34
C SER A 73 26.55 26.20 -12.71
N ARG A 74 25.54 26.45 -11.87
CA ARG A 74 25.37 27.72 -11.15
C ARG A 74 26.43 27.92 -10.07
N GLN A 75 26.86 26.87 -9.37
CA GLN A 75 27.96 26.96 -8.41
C GLN A 75 29.28 27.37 -9.08
N GLN A 76 29.56 26.83 -10.26
CA GLN A 76 30.79 27.14 -11.02
C GLN A 76 30.76 28.54 -11.64
N SER A 77 29.62 28.98 -12.16
CA SER A 77 29.49 30.27 -12.86
C SER A 77 29.23 31.46 -11.94
N GLU A 78 28.49 31.27 -10.86
CA GLU A 78 27.98 32.34 -10.00
C GLU A 78 28.40 32.20 -8.52
N GLY A 79 29.20 31.19 -8.17
CA GLY A 79 29.73 31.03 -6.82
C GLY A 79 28.69 30.63 -5.77
N TRP A 80 27.58 29.99 -6.17
CA TRP A 80 26.48 29.63 -5.29
C TRP A 80 26.91 28.75 -4.11
N GLY A 81 26.76 29.25 -2.88
CA GLY A 81 27.11 28.54 -1.64
C GLY A 81 26.00 27.62 -1.11
N ALA A 82 26.27 26.98 0.04
CA ALA A 82 25.36 26.02 0.68
C ALA A 82 23.95 26.57 1.00
N LYS A 83 23.85 27.88 1.30
CA LYS A 83 22.57 28.56 1.62
C LYS A 83 21.54 28.47 0.49
N ILE A 84 21.98 28.37 -0.75
CA ILE A 84 21.09 28.30 -1.91
C ILE A 84 20.43 26.93 -2.03
N ILE A 85 21.11 25.86 -1.60
CA ILE A 85 20.51 24.53 -1.56
C ILE A 85 19.37 24.46 -0.53
N ASP A 86 19.55 25.09 0.63
CA ASP A 86 18.52 25.14 1.66
C ASP A 86 17.29 25.94 1.18
N ARG A 87 17.51 27.07 0.49
CA ARG A 87 16.43 27.84 -0.13
C ARG A 87 15.73 27.08 -1.25
N LEU A 88 16.49 26.44 -2.14
CA LEU A 88 15.94 25.62 -3.23
C LEU A 88 15.11 24.45 -2.69
N SER A 89 15.57 23.82 -1.60
CA SER A 89 14.79 22.76 -0.92
C SER A 89 13.44 23.28 -0.43
N HIS A 90 13.42 24.44 0.22
CA HIS A 90 12.18 25.06 0.68
C HIS A 90 11.24 25.35 -0.49
N ASP A 91 11.72 26.01 -1.53
CA ASP A 91 10.88 26.46 -2.64
C ASP A 91 10.37 25.28 -3.49
N LEU A 92 11.19 24.26 -3.72
CA LEU A 92 10.75 23.05 -4.42
C LEU A 92 9.73 22.25 -3.61
N LYS A 93 9.89 22.15 -2.28
CA LYS A 93 8.88 21.50 -1.42
C LYS A 93 7.57 22.27 -1.37
N ALA A 94 7.63 23.60 -1.39
CA ALA A 94 6.42 24.42 -1.44
C ALA A 94 5.67 24.26 -2.77
N ALA A 95 6.40 24.16 -3.89
CA ALA A 95 5.82 23.93 -5.21
C ALA A 95 5.33 22.48 -5.42
N PHE A 96 6.00 21.51 -4.78
CA PHE A 96 5.73 20.07 -4.93
C PHE A 96 5.66 19.40 -3.54
N PRO A 97 4.58 19.62 -2.78
CA PRO A 97 4.46 19.16 -1.39
C PRO A 97 4.51 17.63 -1.25
N ASP A 98 4.00 16.91 -2.25
CA ASP A 98 3.94 15.44 -2.24
C ASP A 98 5.29 14.78 -2.59
N MET A 99 6.30 15.57 -2.98
CA MET A 99 7.63 15.09 -3.35
C MET A 99 8.63 15.17 -2.19
N SER A 100 8.82 14.08 -1.45
CA SER A 100 9.83 14.04 -0.36
C SER A 100 11.29 14.11 -0.84
N GLY A 101 11.51 13.90 -2.15
CA GLY A 101 12.80 13.92 -2.83
C GLY A 101 13.56 15.25 -2.77
N PHE A 102 12.94 16.35 -2.34
CA PHE A 102 13.58 17.68 -2.36
C PHE A 102 14.12 18.15 -1.02
N SER A 103 14.53 17.24 -0.12
CA SER A 103 15.26 17.63 1.10
C SER A 103 16.64 18.24 0.78
N PRO A 104 17.20 19.11 1.65
CA PRO A 104 18.51 19.70 1.39
C PRO A 104 19.62 18.65 1.25
N ARG A 105 19.50 17.57 2.04
CA ARG A 105 20.39 16.40 1.93
C ARG A 105 20.27 15.74 0.56
N ASN A 106 19.07 15.52 0.06
CA ASN A 106 18.88 14.86 -1.22
C ASN A 106 19.32 15.74 -2.39
N LEU A 107 19.12 17.06 -2.34
CA LEU A 107 19.67 17.99 -3.33
C LEU A 107 21.21 17.98 -3.36
N LYS A 108 21.87 17.87 -2.20
CA LYS A 108 23.33 17.68 -2.13
C LYS A 108 23.75 16.35 -2.79
N TYR A 109 22.95 15.30 -2.62
CA TYR A 109 23.18 14.03 -3.32
C TYR A 109 22.93 14.12 -4.82
N MET A 110 21.88 14.79 -5.28
CA MET A 110 21.63 15.05 -6.71
C MET A 110 22.83 15.75 -7.34
N ARG A 111 23.38 16.75 -6.65
CA ARG A 111 24.61 17.44 -7.05
C ARG A 111 25.82 16.49 -7.09
N LYS A 112 26.07 15.71 -6.02
CA LYS A 112 27.15 14.70 -5.96
C LYS A 112 26.99 13.66 -7.07
N PHE A 113 25.76 13.27 -7.37
CA PHE A 113 25.41 12.34 -8.42
C PHE A 113 25.76 12.91 -9.80
N ALA A 114 25.30 14.12 -10.13
CA ALA A 114 25.67 14.77 -11.39
C ALA A 114 27.18 14.98 -11.54
N GLN A 115 27.89 15.21 -10.43
CA GLN A 115 29.35 15.33 -10.42
C GLN A 115 30.04 13.99 -10.68
N ALA A 116 29.52 12.91 -10.10
CA ALA A 116 30.06 11.56 -10.25
C ALA A 116 29.80 10.96 -11.63
N TRP A 117 28.74 11.38 -12.31
CA TRP A 117 28.30 10.87 -13.61
C TRP A 117 28.11 12.04 -14.60
N PRO A 118 29.18 12.63 -15.15
CA PRO A 118 29.06 13.82 -16.01
C PRO A 118 28.47 13.51 -17.39
N ASP A 119 28.64 12.28 -17.87
CA ASP A 119 28.14 11.84 -19.17
C ASP A 119 26.67 11.40 -19.09
N ARG A 120 25.81 12.10 -19.84
CA ARG A 120 24.38 11.83 -19.94
C ARG A 120 24.07 10.42 -20.47
N GLU A 121 24.87 9.92 -21.41
CA GLU A 121 24.63 8.59 -22.00
C GLU A 121 24.86 7.48 -20.99
N ILE A 122 25.92 7.59 -20.19
CA ILE A 122 26.19 6.68 -19.06
C ILE A 122 25.05 6.75 -18.04
N VAL A 123 24.56 7.96 -17.75
CA VAL A 123 23.44 8.14 -16.83
C VAL A 123 22.21 7.40 -17.33
N GLN A 124 21.81 7.67 -18.57
CA GLN A 124 20.61 7.09 -19.15
C GLN A 124 20.69 5.56 -19.26
N ARG A 125 21.83 5.01 -19.68
CA ARG A 125 21.97 3.58 -19.97
C ARG A 125 22.25 2.72 -18.75
N THR A 126 22.74 3.29 -17.65
CA THR A 126 23.21 2.50 -16.51
C THR A 126 22.60 2.99 -15.20
N VAL A 127 22.98 4.17 -14.71
CA VAL A 127 22.60 4.58 -13.36
C VAL A 127 21.15 5.06 -13.23
N ALA A 128 20.51 5.48 -14.32
CA ALA A 128 19.07 5.71 -14.36
C ALA A 128 18.26 4.41 -14.32
N GLN A 129 18.87 3.28 -14.66
CA GLN A 129 18.20 1.98 -14.68
C GLN A 129 18.19 1.30 -13.30
N ILE A 130 18.87 1.86 -12.31
CA ILE A 130 18.92 1.32 -10.94
C ILE A 130 18.20 2.26 -9.94
N PRO A 131 17.73 1.75 -8.79
CA PRO A 131 17.02 2.56 -7.80
C PRO A 131 17.86 3.73 -7.26
N TRP A 132 17.20 4.82 -6.85
CA TRP A 132 17.91 6.00 -6.31
C TRP A 132 18.77 5.63 -5.09
N ARG A 133 18.27 4.80 -4.18
CA ARG A 133 19.03 4.34 -3.01
C ARG A 133 20.27 3.52 -3.37
N SER A 134 20.23 2.75 -4.45
CA SER A 134 21.41 2.03 -4.95
C SER A 134 22.46 3.02 -5.47
N ASN A 135 22.03 4.05 -6.20
CA ASN A 135 22.90 5.15 -6.63
C ASN A 135 23.56 5.85 -5.43
N LEU A 136 22.80 6.18 -4.39
CA LEU A 136 23.36 6.75 -3.16
C LEU A 136 24.39 5.84 -2.51
N THR A 137 24.12 4.53 -2.47
CA THR A 137 25.03 3.53 -1.90
C THR A 137 26.36 3.48 -2.67
N LEU A 138 26.31 3.52 -4.00
CA LEU A 138 27.49 3.60 -4.86
C LEU A 138 28.29 4.88 -4.62
N LEU A 139 27.61 6.02 -4.45
CA LEU A 139 28.27 7.30 -4.16
C LEU A 139 28.94 7.34 -2.78
N ASP A 140 28.41 6.60 -1.80
CA ASP A 140 28.87 6.66 -0.41
C ASP A 140 29.91 5.59 -0.08
N LYS A 141 29.89 4.43 -0.75
CA LYS A 141 30.82 3.31 -0.47
C LYS A 141 32.01 3.23 -1.42
N LEU A 142 31.96 3.89 -2.58
CA LEU A 142 33.01 3.79 -3.60
C LEU A 142 33.47 5.18 -4.01
N ASP A 143 34.74 5.50 -3.75
CA ASP A 143 35.36 6.76 -4.17
C ASP A 143 35.88 6.71 -5.61
N ASP A 144 36.42 5.55 -6.00
CA ASP A 144 36.97 5.31 -7.34
C ASP A 144 35.87 5.31 -8.43
N PRO A 145 35.96 6.19 -9.44
CA PRO A 145 34.93 6.32 -10.48
C PRO A 145 34.76 5.07 -11.35
N GLU A 146 35.85 4.38 -11.71
CA GLU A 146 35.78 3.22 -12.59
C GLU A 146 35.14 2.03 -11.87
N LEU A 147 35.55 1.79 -10.62
CA LEU A 147 34.97 0.77 -9.75
C LEU A 147 33.50 1.06 -9.45
N ARG A 148 33.14 2.34 -9.25
CA ARG A 148 31.74 2.75 -9.06
C ARG A 148 30.88 2.44 -10.29
N LEU A 149 31.37 2.78 -11.49
CA LEU A 149 30.69 2.45 -12.75
C LEU A 149 30.58 0.93 -12.94
N TRP A 150 31.63 0.19 -12.61
CA TRP A 150 31.62 -1.27 -12.66
C TRP A 150 30.54 -1.88 -11.77
N TYR A 151 30.41 -1.45 -10.52
CA TYR A 151 29.34 -1.92 -9.64
C TYR A 151 27.96 -1.44 -10.08
N ALA A 152 27.83 -0.27 -10.72
CA ALA A 152 26.56 0.16 -11.32
C ALA A 152 26.13 -0.79 -12.44
N HIS A 153 27.05 -1.17 -13.33
CA HIS A 153 26.78 -2.18 -14.36
C HIS A 153 26.41 -3.53 -13.76
N LYS A 154 27.15 -4.01 -12.74
CA LYS A 154 26.84 -5.27 -12.07
C LYS A 154 25.52 -5.25 -11.32
N THR A 155 25.14 -4.11 -10.75
CA THR A 155 23.82 -3.92 -10.13
C THR A 155 22.72 -4.14 -11.16
N LEU A 156 22.88 -3.56 -12.36
CA LEU A 156 21.92 -3.70 -13.45
C LEU A 156 21.90 -5.13 -14.01
N GLU A 157 23.08 -5.71 -14.27
CA GLU A 157 23.25 -7.05 -14.85
C GLU A 157 22.69 -8.16 -13.96
N LEU A 158 22.97 -8.10 -12.65
CA LEU A 158 22.60 -9.15 -11.71
C LEU A 158 21.29 -8.85 -10.96
N GLY A 159 20.63 -7.72 -11.23
CA GLY A 159 19.41 -7.33 -10.53
C GLY A 159 19.61 -7.12 -9.03
N LEU A 160 20.77 -6.58 -8.62
CA LEU A 160 21.11 -6.44 -7.20
C LEU A 160 20.26 -5.35 -6.54
N GLY A 161 19.54 -5.69 -5.48
CA GLY A 161 19.04 -4.68 -4.56
C GLY A 161 20.18 -4.11 -3.71
N LYS A 162 19.90 -3.02 -3.01
CA LYS A 162 20.78 -2.30 -2.07
C LYS A 162 21.55 -3.23 -1.14
N ASP A 163 20.90 -4.11 -0.39
CA ASP A 163 21.58 -4.91 0.64
C ASP A 163 22.54 -5.92 0.01
N MET A 164 22.13 -6.55 -1.09
CA MET A 164 23.01 -7.41 -1.88
C MET A 164 24.17 -6.61 -2.51
N LEU A 165 23.91 -5.41 -3.04
CA LEU A 165 24.95 -4.52 -3.57
C LEU A 165 25.97 -4.17 -2.48
N VAL A 166 25.53 -3.82 -1.28
CA VAL A 166 26.41 -3.56 -0.13
C VAL A 166 27.26 -4.78 0.17
N PHE A 167 26.65 -5.96 0.27
CA PHE A 167 27.36 -7.22 0.50
C PHE A 167 28.40 -7.51 -0.60
N GLN A 168 28.06 -7.30 -1.88
CA GLN A 168 28.98 -7.54 -3.00
C GLN A 168 30.15 -6.54 -3.01
N ILE A 169 29.91 -5.28 -2.61
CA ILE A 169 30.97 -4.28 -2.42
C ILE A 169 31.92 -4.72 -1.30
N GLU A 170 31.37 -5.10 -0.14
CA GLU A 170 32.15 -5.50 1.04
C GLU A 170 32.95 -6.79 0.81
N THR A 171 32.36 -7.74 0.10
CA THR A 171 33.02 -8.99 -0.31
C THR A 171 33.89 -8.83 -1.57
N LYS A 172 34.04 -7.62 -2.10
CA LYS A 172 34.91 -7.26 -3.23
C LYS A 172 34.68 -8.14 -4.46
N LEU A 173 33.45 -8.22 -4.93
CA LEU A 173 33.07 -9.01 -6.12
C LEU A 173 34.02 -8.80 -7.32
N HIS A 174 34.42 -7.56 -7.58
CA HIS A 174 35.35 -7.20 -8.66
C HIS A 174 36.71 -7.92 -8.63
N LEU A 175 37.17 -8.39 -7.46
CA LEU A 175 38.43 -9.14 -7.34
C LEU A 175 38.24 -10.66 -7.52
N ARG A 176 36.99 -11.14 -7.50
CA ARG A 176 36.66 -12.58 -7.50
C ARG A 176 36.08 -13.07 -8.82
N GLU A 177 35.59 -12.15 -9.68
CA GLU A 177 34.89 -12.50 -10.91
C GLU A 177 35.80 -13.18 -11.97
N GLY A 178 37.12 -13.07 -11.85
CA GLY A 178 38.09 -13.78 -12.70
C GLY A 178 38.17 -15.31 -12.47
N SER A 179 37.52 -15.85 -11.43
CA SER A 179 37.65 -17.25 -11.02
C SER A 179 36.38 -18.11 -11.21
N ALA A 180 35.29 -17.55 -11.76
CA ALA A 180 34.02 -18.27 -11.93
C ALA A 180 33.45 -18.10 -13.34
N VAL A 181 33.40 -19.21 -14.10
CA VAL A 181 32.81 -19.31 -15.43
C VAL A 181 31.31 -19.54 -15.31
N ASN A 182 30.47 -18.49 -15.34
CA ASN A 182 29.02 -18.68 -15.29
C ASN A 182 28.27 -17.96 -16.43
N ASN A 183 27.37 -18.72 -17.07
CA ASN A 183 26.54 -18.36 -18.23
C ASN A 183 25.31 -17.50 -17.84
N PHE A 184 25.51 -16.24 -17.44
CA PHE A 184 24.40 -15.33 -17.10
C PHE A 184 23.99 -14.41 -18.25
N LYS A 185 24.11 -14.88 -19.50
CA LYS A 185 23.53 -14.13 -20.62
C LYS A 185 22.01 -14.29 -20.58
N VAL A 186 21.34 -13.13 -20.53
CA VAL A 186 19.88 -12.89 -20.56
C VAL A 186 19.25 -12.75 -19.17
N ALA A 187 19.41 -11.56 -18.56
CA ALA A 187 18.48 -11.08 -17.55
C ALA A 187 18.21 -9.58 -17.79
N LEU A 188 17.11 -9.29 -18.50
CA LEU A 188 16.30 -8.16 -18.09
C LEU A 188 15.84 -8.46 -16.64
N PRO A 189 15.68 -7.47 -15.75
CA PRO A 189 15.24 -7.72 -14.39
C PRO A 189 13.96 -8.56 -14.45
N THR A 190 14.05 -9.82 -14.01
CA THR A 190 12.86 -10.65 -13.86
C THR A 190 11.98 -9.97 -12.81
N ALA A 191 10.66 -10.19 -12.89
CA ALA A 191 9.72 -9.67 -11.90
C ALA A 191 10.08 -10.11 -10.45
N GLU A 192 10.96 -11.11 -10.31
CA GLU A 192 11.40 -11.73 -9.07
C GLU A 192 12.77 -11.24 -8.58
N SER A 193 13.45 -10.34 -9.31
CA SER A 193 14.77 -9.84 -8.86
C SER A 193 14.67 -8.98 -7.60
N ASP A 194 15.73 -8.99 -6.78
CA ASP A 194 15.82 -8.17 -5.56
C ASP A 194 15.71 -6.66 -5.90
N MET A 195 16.34 -6.22 -6.98
CA MET A 195 16.20 -4.84 -7.48
C MET A 195 14.73 -4.49 -7.78
N THR A 196 13.99 -5.37 -8.47
CA THR A 196 12.57 -5.18 -8.76
C THR A 196 11.78 -4.95 -7.47
N ALA A 197 11.96 -5.82 -6.46
CA ALA A 197 11.28 -5.71 -5.17
C ALA A 197 11.61 -4.38 -4.45
N GLN A 198 12.81 -3.85 -4.63
CA GLN A 198 13.19 -2.55 -4.06
C GLN A 198 12.57 -1.36 -4.77
N VAL A 199 12.45 -1.38 -6.10
CA VAL A 199 11.72 -0.33 -6.84
C VAL A 199 10.26 -0.27 -6.36
N PHE A 200 9.63 -1.42 -6.11
CA PHE A 200 8.27 -1.48 -5.53
C PHE A 200 8.15 -0.89 -4.11
N LYS A 201 9.26 -0.74 -3.40
CA LYS A 201 9.34 -0.24 -2.02
C LYS A 201 10.00 1.15 -1.92
N ASP A 202 10.42 1.76 -3.03
CA ASP A 202 11.11 3.06 -2.99
C ASP A 202 10.07 4.19 -2.84
N PRO A 203 10.00 4.91 -1.70
CA PRO A 203 9.04 5.99 -1.52
C PRO A 203 9.24 7.11 -2.54
N TYR A 204 10.48 7.36 -3.01
CA TYR A 204 10.74 8.44 -3.95
C TYR A 204 10.04 8.24 -5.29
N ILE A 205 9.92 7.00 -5.77
CA ILE A 205 9.25 6.76 -7.05
C ILE A 205 7.75 6.97 -6.96
N PHE A 206 7.13 6.67 -5.83
CA PHE A 206 5.70 6.89 -5.62
C PHE A 206 5.35 8.34 -5.38
N ASP A 207 6.22 9.06 -4.66
CA ASP A 207 6.14 10.51 -4.50
C ASP A 207 6.25 11.20 -5.88
N PHE A 208 7.17 10.76 -6.73
CA PHE A 208 7.34 11.26 -8.10
C PHE A 208 6.11 11.01 -8.99
N LEU A 209 5.43 9.88 -8.81
CA LEU A 209 4.19 9.54 -9.51
C LEU A 209 2.95 10.23 -8.92
N GLY A 210 3.07 10.96 -7.80
CA GLY A 210 1.93 11.57 -7.11
C GLY A 210 0.97 10.54 -6.48
N THR A 211 1.47 9.33 -6.19
CA THR A 211 0.64 8.20 -5.69
C THR A 211 0.99 7.79 -4.27
N ALA A 212 1.95 8.45 -3.62
CA ALA A 212 2.45 8.06 -2.32
C ALA A 212 1.42 8.17 -1.20
N ASP A 213 0.67 9.27 -1.14
CA ASP A 213 -0.30 9.47 -0.05
C ASP A 213 -1.51 8.54 -0.16
N PRO A 214 -2.19 8.41 -1.33
CA PRO A 214 -3.27 7.44 -1.50
C PRO A 214 -2.81 5.99 -1.23
N ARG A 215 -1.56 5.67 -1.56
CA ARG A 215 -1.01 4.33 -1.35
C ARG A 215 -0.60 4.07 0.10
N ARG A 216 0.01 5.05 0.79
CA ARG A 216 0.32 4.94 2.22
C ARG A 216 -0.95 4.79 3.03
N GLU A 217 -2.00 5.52 2.66
CA GLU A 217 -3.32 5.40 3.26
C GLU A 217 -3.90 4.00 3.03
N ALA A 218 -3.91 3.51 1.79
CA ALA A 218 -4.38 2.16 1.48
C ALA A 218 -3.54 1.05 2.14
N GLU A 219 -2.22 1.20 2.22
CA GLU A 219 -1.33 0.26 2.92
C GLU A 219 -1.57 0.27 4.44
N LEU A 220 -1.83 1.43 5.03
CA LEU A 220 -2.18 1.57 6.44
C LEU A 220 -3.55 0.94 6.72
N GLU A 221 -4.57 1.26 5.91
CA GLU A 221 -5.90 0.63 6.00
C GLU A 221 -5.79 -0.89 5.90
N GLN A 222 -5.01 -1.40 4.93
CA GLN A 222 -4.82 -2.84 4.77
C GLN A 222 -4.18 -3.50 6.00
N LYS A 223 -3.15 -2.88 6.59
CA LYS A 223 -2.52 -3.39 7.82
C LYS A 223 -3.47 -3.35 9.02
N LEU A 224 -4.28 -2.30 9.13
CA LEU A 224 -5.31 -2.19 10.17
C LEU A 224 -6.37 -3.28 9.99
N ILE A 225 -6.82 -3.52 8.75
CA ILE A 225 -7.74 -4.61 8.44
C ILE A 225 -7.13 -5.96 8.84
N ASP A 226 -5.87 -6.22 8.50
CA ASP A 226 -5.17 -7.47 8.87
C ASP A 226 -5.16 -7.67 10.39
N HIS A 227 -4.77 -6.63 11.12
CA HIS A 227 -4.66 -6.68 12.58
C HIS A 227 -6.03 -6.84 13.24
N ILE A 228 -7.05 -6.07 12.84
CA ILE A 228 -8.41 -6.13 13.41
C ILE A 228 -9.07 -7.47 13.09
N GLN A 229 -8.85 -8.01 11.88
CA GLN A 229 -9.37 -9.33 11.53
C GLN A 229 -8.80 -10.40 12.45
N LYS A 230 -7.47 -10.40 12.66
CA LYS A 230 -6.79 -11.33 13.56
C LYS A 230 -7.27 -11.17 15.00
N PHE A 231 -7.29 -9.93 15.51
CA PHE A 231 -7.75 -9.59 16.85
C PHE A 231 -9.18 -10.08 17.14
N LEU A 232 -10.15 -9.77 16.27
CA LEU A 232 -11.54 -10.18 16.47
C LEU A 232 -11.72 -11.71 16.45
N LEU A 233 -10.87 -12.44 15.72
CA LEU A 233 -10.86 -13.90 15.69
C LEU A 233 -10.20 -14.50 16.93
N GLU A 234 -9.05 -13.96 17.37
CA GLU A 234 -8.29 -14.44 18.53
C GLU A 234 -9.02 -14.22 19.85
N LEU A 235 -9.78 -13.14 19.94
CA LEU A 235 -10.64 -12.85 21.09
C LEU A 235 -11.63 -13.97 21.42
N GLY A 236 -11.96 -14.88 20.49
CA GLY A 236 -12.75 -16.09 20.79
C GLY A 236 -14.19 -15.86 21.25
N LEU A 237 -14.68 -14.61 21.29
CA LEU A 237 -15.95 -14.23 21.91
C LEU A 237 -17.21 -14.53 21.08
N GLY A 238 -17.05 -15.16 19.92
CA GLY A 238 -18.14 -15.59 19.04
C GLY A 238 -18.18 -14.90 17.69
N PHE A 239 -17.14 -14.18 17.28
CA PHE A 239 -17.00 -13.68 15.91
C PHE A 239 -16.64 -14.82 14.96
N ALA A 240 -17.43 -14.94 13.89
CA ALA A 240 -17.15 -15.80 12.75
C ALA A 240 -16.85 -14.91 11.54
N PHE A 241 -15.69 -15.10 10.93
CA PHE A 241 -15.30 -14.34 9.75
C PHE A 241 -16.14 -14.77 8.53
N VAL A 242 -16.79 -13.80 7.88
CA VAL A 242 -17.61 -14.05 6.67
C VAL A 242 -16.83 -13.65 5.42
N GLY A 243 -16.15 -12.51 5.44
CA GLY A 243 -15.35 -12.09 4.31
C GLY A 243 -14.66 -10.74 4.51
N ARG A 244 -13.74 -10.45 3.59
CA ARG A 244 -12.97 -9.22 3.51
C ARG A 244 -13.15 -8.59 2.13
N GLN A 245 -13.24 -7.26 2.08
CA GLN A 245 -13.50 -6.52 0.83
C GLN A 245 -14.74 -7.11 0.12
N VAL A 246 -15.81 -7.32 0.89
CA VAL A 246 -17.03 -7.98 0.40
C VAL A 246 -17.71 -7.05 -0.61
N HIS A 247 -17.74 -7.51 -1.86
CA HIS A 247 -18.30 -6.77 -2.98
C HIS A 247 -19.83 -6.74 -2.90
N LEU A 248 -20.38 -5.54 -3.04
CA LEU A 248 -21.81 -5.26 -3.15
C LEU A 248 -22.05 -4.57 -4.49
N GLU A 249 -22.99 -5.07 -5.29
CA GLU A 249 -23.50 -4.37 -6.47
C GLU A 249 -24.89 -3.82 -6.16
N VAL A 250 -25.06 -2.49 -6.17
CA VAL A 250 -26.35 -1.85 -5.92
C VAL A 250 -26.61 -0.75 -6.95
N GLY A 251 -27.75 -0.82 -7.64
CA GLY A 251 -28.14 0.18 -8.63
C GLY A 251 -27.17 0.32 -9.81
N GLY A 252 -26.33 -0.69 -10.06
CA GLY A 252 -25.27 -0.65 -11.07
C GLY A 252 -23.96 0.00 -10.61
N SER A 253 -23.83 0.31 -9.32
CA SER A 253 -22.59 0.79 -8.70
C SER A 253 -21.98 -0.30 -7.81
N ASP A 254 -20.64 -0.30 -7.74
CA ASP A 254 -19.86 -1.24 -6.93
C ASP A 254 -19.46 -0.61 -5.59
N PHE A 255 -19.62 -1.38 -4.53
CA PHE A 255 -19.18 -1.02 -3.19
C PHE A 255 -18.46 -2.18 -2.52
N TYR A 256 -17.64 -1.89 -1.51
CA TYR A 256 -16.85 -2.88 -0.80
C TYR A 256 -16.94 -2.64 0.70
N ILE A 257 -17.35 -3.67 1.44
CA ILE A 257 -17.26 -3.70 2.91
C ILE A 257 -15.87 -4.17 3.29
N ASP A 258 -15.16 -3.44 4.15
CA ASP A 258 -13.79 -3.79 4.52
C ASP A 258 -13.72 -5.16 5.21
N LEU A 259 -14.51 -5.37 6.27
CA LEU A 259 -14.68 -6.67 6.92
C LEU A 259 -16.14 -6.95 7.24
N LEU A 260 -16.56 -8.18 6.99
CA LEU A 260 -17.86 -8.71 7.36
C LEU A 260 -17.68 -9.90 8.28
N PHE A 261 -18.33 -9.84 9.45
CA PHE A 261 -18.39 -10.93 10.42
C PHE A 261 -19.84 -11.31 10.70
N TYR A 262 -20.00 -12.47 11.32
CA TYR A 262 -21.22 -12.88 11.99
C TYR A 262 -20.92 -13.15 13.46
N HIS A 263 -21.72 -12.61 14.37
CA HIS A 263 -21.55 -12.86 15.79
C HIS A 263 -22.48 -13.96 16.26
N LEU A 264 -21.92 -15.10 16.65
CA LEU A 264 -22.64 -16.34 16.99
C LEU A 264 -23.58 -16.18 18.20
N LYS A 265 -23.12 -15.52 19.29
CA LYS A 265 -23.95 -15.30 20.50
C LYS A 265 -25.08 -14.28 20.29
N LEU A 266 -24.75 -13.13 19.68
CA LEU A 266 -25.73 -12.08 19.41
C LEU A 266 -26.70 -12.44 18.30
N ARG A 267 -26.29 -13.37 17.42
CA ARG A 267 -26.99 -13.77 16.21
C ARG A 267 -27.26 -12.60 15.28
N CYS A 268 -26.21 -11.92 14.85
CA CYS A 268 -26.30 -10.82 13.89
C CYS A 268 -25.03 -10.73 13.06
N TYR A 269 -25.12 -10.10 11.89
CA TYR A 269 -23.93 -9.70 11.15
C TYR A 269 -23.28 -8.46 11.79
N VAL A 270 -21.98 -8.31 11.58
CA VAL A 270 -21.20 -7.15 12.00
C VAL A 270 -20.41 -6.65 10.79
N VAL A 271 -20.76 -5.46 10.31
CA VAL A 271 -20.09 -4.74 9.23
C VAL A 271 -19.05 -3.83 9.84
N VAL A 272 -17.79 -3.98 9.47
CA VAL A 272 -16.69 -3.12 9.93
C VAL A 272 -16.18 -2.32 8.74
N GLU A 273 -16.14 -1.00 8.89
CA GLU A 273 -15.53 -0.05 7.94
C GLU A 273 -14.36 0.63 8.65
N LEU A 274 -13.20 0.70 7.97
CA LEU A 274 -12.01 1.34 8.50
C LEU A 274 -11.69 2.61 7.72
N LYS A 275 -11.18 3.61 8.43
CA LYS A 275 -10.64 4.84 7.86
C LYS A 275 -9.34 5.20 8.57
N ALA A 276 -8.28 5.35 7.78
CA ALA A 276 -6.98 5.79 8.27
C ALA A 276 -6.96 7.28 8.71
N GLY A 277 -7.97 8.05 8.31
CA GLY A 277 -8.13 9.47 8.63
C GLY A 277 -9.08 9.80 9.79
N GLU A 278 -9.35 11.10 9.96
CA GLU A 278 -10.32 11.61 10.92
C GLU A 278 -11.75 11.26 10.52
N PHE A 279 -12.66 11.23 11.49
CA PHE A 279 -14.09 11.03 11.26
C PHE A 279 -14.68 12.07 10.30
N ASP A 280 -15.37 11.58 9.26
CA ASP A 280 -16.23 12.37 8.39
C ASP A 280 -17.69 11.88 8.50
N PRO A 281 -18.69 12.78 8.59
CA PRO A 281 -20.11 12.40 8.66
C PRO A 281 -20.59 11.52 7.50
N GLY A 282 -20.00 11.66 6.31
CA GLY A 282 -20.30 10.85 5.12
C GLY A 282 -20.04 9.36 5.33
N TYR A 283 -19.13 8.98 6.23
CA TYR A 283 -18.83 7.58 6.54
C TYR A 283 -20.03 6.87 7.17
N ILE A 284 -20.84 7.56 7.99
CA ILE A 284 -22.06 6.99 8.58
C ILE A 284 -23.07 6.64 7.49
N SER A 285 -23.19 7.49 6.46
CA SER A 285 -24.11 7.26 5.36
C SER A 285 -23.74 5.98 4.59
N LYS A 286 -22.45 5.81 4.28
CA LYS A 286 -21.91 4.61 3.63
C LYS A 286 -22.10 3.36 4.48
N LEU A 287 -21.74 3.40 5.75
CA LEU A 287 -21.91 2.28 6.67
C LEU A 287 -23.38 1.90 6.84
N ASN A 288 -24.28 2.87 7.02
CA ASN A 288 -25.71 2.61 7.14
C ASN A 288 -26.29 1.94 5.89
N MET A 289 -25.84 2.37 4.70
CA MET A 289 -26.21 1.71 3.45
C MET A 289 -25.79 0.23 3.47
N TYR A 290 -24.57 -0.08 3.92
CA TYR A 290 -24.10 -1.46 4.05
C TYR A 290 -24.94 -2.29 5.01
N LEU A 291 -25.29 -1.74 6.18
CA LEU A 291 -26.16 -2.42 7.14
C LEU A 291 -27.51 -2.79 6.53
N ASN A 292 -28.14 -1.85 5.82
CA ASN A 292 -29.41 -2.12 5.15
C ASN A 292 -29.29 -3.21 4.09
N ILE A 293 -28.22 -3.19 3.28
CA ILE A 293 -27.99 -4.20 2.25
C ILE A 293 -27.75 -5.58 2.89
N VAL A 294 -26.94 -5.66 3.94
CA VAL A 294 -26.68 -6.91 4.66
C VAL A 294 -27.95 -7.44 5.33
N ASP A 295 -28.75 -6.57 5.95
CA ASP A 295 -30.04 -6.94 6.56
C ASP A 295 -31.07 -7.45 5.56
N ASP A 296 -31.03 -6.95 4.32
CA ASP A 296 -31.97 -7.28 3.26
C ASP A 296 -31.53 -8.53 2.47
N LEU A 297 -30.21 -8.74 2.31
CA LEU A 297 -29.67 -9.81 1.47
C LEU A 297 -29.12 -11.01 2.25
N LEU A 298 -28.54 -10.82 3.43
CA LEU A 298 -27.84 -11.89 4.18
C LEU A 298 -28.54 -12.29 5.48
N ARG A 299 -29.24 -11.37 6.14
CA ARG A 299 -29.84 -11.60 7.45
C ARG A 299 -30.97 -12.63 7.38
N HIS A 300 -30.90 -13.66 8.21
CA HIS A 300 -31.98 -14.60 8.38
C HIS A 300 -33.11 -13.98 9.24
N PRO A 301 -34.40 -14.34 9.06
CA PRO A 301 -35.50 -13.79 9.87
C PRO A 301 -35.32 -13.90 11.40
N ASN A 302 -34.59 -14.93 11.85
CA ASN A 302 -34.28 -15.17 13.27
C ASN A 302 -33.03 -14.43 13.79
N ASP A 303 -32.32 -13.72 12.93
CA ASP A 303 -31.14 -12.96 13.31
C ASP A 303 -31.54 -11.54 13.72
N LYS A 304 -30.85 -11.00 14.72
CA LYS A 304 -30.96 -9.62 15.13
C LYS A 304 -30.41 -8.69 14.03
N LYS A 305 -30.73 -7.39 14.14
CA LYS A 305 -30.24 -6.37 13.20
C LYS A 305 -28.71 -6.37 13.11
N THR A 306 -28.20 -6.17 11.90
CA THR A 306 -26.77 -6.04 11.65
C THR A 306 -26.20 -4.82 12.38
N ILE A 307 -25.01 -5.00 12.96
CA ILE A 307 -24.27 -3.96 13.69
C ILE A 307 -23.19 -3.38 12.79
N GLY A 308 -23.08 -2.04 12.79
CA GLY A 308 -21.99 -1.33 12.11
C GLY A 308 -20.92 -0.88 13.08
N LEU A 309 -19.66 -1.12 12.73
CA LEU A 309 -18.50 -0.61 13.45
C LEU A 309 -17.66 0.24 12.51
N LEU A 310 -17.66 1.56 12.73
CA LEU A 310 -16.79 2.49 12.03
C LEU A 310 -15.54 2.73 12.86
N LEU A 311 -14.38 2.36 12.33
CA LEU A 311 -13.08 2.52 12.99
C LEU A 311 -12.29 3.64 12.31
N VAL A 312 -12.08 4.74 13.03
CA VAL A 312 -11.39 5.94 12.52
C VAL A 312 -10.14 6.23 13.35
N LYS A 313 -9.22 7.05 12.83
CA LYS A 313 -8.02 7.44 13.58
C LYS A 313 -8.37 8.38 14.75
N SER A 314 -9.15 9.40 14.46
CA SER A 314 -9.61 10.40 15.42
C SER A 314 -11.07 10.76 15.17
N LYS A 315 -11.76 11.25 16.22
CA LYS A 315 -13.15 11.69 16.13
C LYS A 315 -13.45 12.81 17.11
N ASN A 316 -14.34 13.72 16.73
CA ASN A 316 -14.97 14.66 17.66
C ASN A 316 -16.30 14.06 18.16
N LYS A 317 -16.45 13.89 19.47
CA LYS A 317 -17.62 13.22 20.07
C LYS A 317 -18.94 13.90 19.71
N MET A 318 -19.01 15.24 19.77
CA MET A 318 -20.24 15.96 19.40
C MET A 318 -20.56 15.76 17.92
N MET A 319 -19.56 15.86 17.05
CA MET A 319 -19.76 15.64 15.60
C MET A 319 -20.31 14.24 15.32
N VAL A 320 -19.80 13.21 16.01
CA VAL A 320 -20.30 11.85 15.90
C VAL A 320 -21.74 11.73 16.40
N GLU A 321 -22.07 12.31 17.56
CA GLU A 321 -23.43 12.29 18.12
C GLU A 321 -24.45 12.95 17.18
N TYR A 322 -24.12 14.12 16.63
CA TYR A 322 -24.96 14.80 15.64
C TYR A 322 -25.09 14.00 14.34
N SER A 323 -24.02 13.30 13.92
CA SER A 323 -24.04 12.49 12.69
C SER A 323 -24.85 11.19 12.85
N LEU A 324 -24.92 10.65 14.06
CA LEU A 324 -25.73 9.45 14.37
C LEU A 324 -27.20 9.79 14.64
N ALA A 325 -27.52 11.04 14.97
CA ALA A 325 -28.88 11.46 15.23
C ALA A 325 -29.80 11.18 14.02
N GLY A 326 -30.85 10.40 14.23
CA GLY A 326 -31.82 10.02 13.21
C GLY A 326 -31.55 8.69 12.50
N TYR A 327 -30.37 8.07 12.71
CA TYR A 327 -30.12 6.71 12.23
C TYR A 327 -30.74 5.66 13.15
N ILE A 328 -31.46 4.69 12.58
CA ILE A 328 -32.17 3.63 13.31
C ILE A 328 -31.28 2.39 13.48
N ASN A 329 -30.32 2.19 12.58
CA ASN A 329 -29.43 1.03 12.62
C ASN A 329 -28.35 1.19 13.68
N PRO A 330 -27.96 0.09 14.36
CA PRO A 330 -26.97 0.15 15.43
C PRO A 330 -25.56 0.38 14.85
N ILE A 331 -25.04 1.60 15.00
CA ILE A 331 -23.72 2.01 14.53
C ILE A 331 -22.87 2.46 15.72
N GLY A 332 -21.70 1.84 15.89
CA GLY A 332 -20.66 2.29 16.80
C GLY A 332 -19.51 2.95 16.04
N VAL A 333 -19.02 4.08 16.54
CA VAL A 333 -17.83 4.76 15.98
C VAL A 333 -16.71 4.71 17.00
N ALA A 334 -15.60 4.05 16.70
CA ALA A 334 -14.48 3.82 17.60
C ALA A 334 -13.17 4.39 17.04
N ASN A 335 -12.25 4.77 17.94
CA ASN A 335 -10.89 5.13 17.53
C ASN A 335 -10.04 3.87 17.55
N TRP A 336 -9.41 3.51 16.43
CA TRP A 336 -8.60 2.30 16.39
C TRP A 336 -7.29 2.42 17.19
N GLU A 337 -6.74 3.64 17.39
CA GLU A 337 -5.54 3.86 18.23
C GLU A 337 -5.81 3.74 19.73
N ARG A 338 -7.05 3.90 20.22
CA ARG A 338 -7.30 4.03 21.67
C ARG A 338 -8.56 3.39 22.24
N GLN A 339 -9.60 3.05 21.47
CA GLN A 339 -10.89 2.68 22.09
C GLN A 339 -11.78 1.85 21.14
N ILE A 340 -11.73 0.52 21.25
CA ILE A 340 -12.72 -0.37 20.61
C ILE A 340 -13.94 -0.63 21.54
N THR A 341 -13.85 -0.36 22.84
CA THR A 341 -14.91 -0.73 23.80
C THR A 341 -15.88 0.38 24.22
N GLN A 342 -15.53 1.67 24.12
CA GLN A 342 -16.35 2.75 24.71
C GLN A 342 -17.51 3.28 23.84
N SER A 343 -17.62 2.85 22.58
CA SER A 343 -18.58 3.42 21.61
C SER A 343 -19.77 2.51 21.29
N LEU A 344 -19.93 1.43 22.04
CA LEU A 344 -20.97 0.45 21.78
C LEU A 344 -22.23 0.75 22.61
N PRO A 345 -23.44 0.45 22.08
CA PRO A 345 -24.68 0.44 22.85
C PRO A 345 -24.49 -0.24 24.22
N LYS A 346 -25.11 0.30 25.28
CA LYS A 346 -24.96 -0.21 26.67
C LYS A 346 -25.28 -1.70 26.82
N GLU A 347 -26.04 -2.28 25.90
CA GLU A 347 -26.38 -3.70 25.79
C GLU A 347 -25.20 -4.61 25.42
N LEU A 348 -24.07 -4.03 24.97
CA LEU A 348 -22.84 -4.73 24.57
C LEU A 348 -21.71 -4.59 25.61
N ASN A 349 -21.93 -3.83 26.69
CA ASN A 349 -21.01 -3.77 27.82
C ASN A 349 -21.01 -5.13 28.53
N GLY A 350 -19.88 -5.83 28.50
CA GLY A 350 -19.69 -7.15 29.13
C GLY A 350 -19.62 -8.34 28.16
N ILE A 351 -19.70 -8.12 26.85
CA ILE A 351 -19.50 -9.17 25.81
C ILE A 351 -18.12 -9.03 25.12
N LEU A 352 -17.48 -7.87 25.26
CA LEU A 352 -16.13 -7.57 24.79
C LEU A 352 -15.22 -7.30 26.00
N PRO A 353 -13.91 -7.61 25.92
CA PRO A 353 -13.00 -7.40 27.04
C PRO A 353 -12.79 -5.92 27.32
N SER A 354 -12.46 -5.63 28.56
CA SER A 354 -12.07 -4.30 29.02
C SER A 354 -10.77 -3.83 28.35
N ILE A 355 -10.55 -2.52 28.33
CA ILE A 355 -9.30 -1.93 27.82
C ILE A 355 -8.07 -2.48 28.56
N GLU A 356 -8.23 -2.78 29.86
CA GLU A 356 -7.17 -3.30 30.73
C GLU A 356 -6.76 -4.74 30.35
N GLU A 357 -7.69 -5.58 29.89
CA GLU A 357 -7.42 -6.94 29.39
C GLU A 357 -6.74 -6.90 28.01
N ILE A 358 -7.17 -5.98 27.13
CA ILE A 358 -6.59 -5.77 25.79
C ILE A 358 -5.16 -5.23 25.91
N GLU A 359 -4.90 -4.31 26.84
CA GLU A 359 -3.55 -3.79 27.08
C GLU A 359 -2.62 -4.81 27.74
N ALA A 360 -3.15 -5.74 28.54
CA ALA A 360 -2.35 -6.78 29.18
C ALA A 360 -1.79 -7.80 28.16
N GLU A 361 -2.58 -8.19 27.15
CA GLU A 361 -2.13 -9.07 26.06
C GLU A 361 -1.14 -8.36 25.12
N LEU A 362 -1.37 -7.08 24.79
CA LEU A 362 -0.45 -6.27 23.96
C LEU A 362 0.90 -5.99 24.63
N ARG A 363 0.97 -6.02 25.98
CA ARG A 363 2.24 -5.92 26.72
C ARG A 363 2.98 -7.26 26.80
N GLY A 364 2.28 -8.39 26.67
CA GLY A 364 2.87 -9.73 26.73
C GLY A 364 3.69 -10.15 25.51
N GLU A 365 3.48 -9.54 24.33
CA GLU A 365 4.24 -9.86 23.10
C GLU A 365 5.54 -9.06 22.94
N ASN A 366 5.87 -8.13 23.85
CA ASN A 366 7.09 -7.31 23.76
C ASN A 366 8.25 -7.80 24.64
N ASP A 367 8.12 -8.95 25.31
CA ASP A 367 9.15 -9.53 26.18
C ASP A 367 9.61 -10.96 25.78
N GLU A 368 9.39 -11.40 24.53
CA GLU A 368 10.07 -12.59 23.96
C GLU A 368 10.76 -12.32 22.61
#